data_AF-A0A940ZXJ2-F1
#
_entry.id   AF-A0A940ZXJ2-F1
#
_cell.length_a   1.000
_cell.length_b   1.000
_cell.length_c   1.000
_cell.angle_alpha   90.00
_cell.angle_beta   90.00
_cell.angle_gamma   90.00
#
_symmetry.space_group_name_H-M   'P 1'
#
loop_
_entity.id
_entity.type
_entity.pdbx_description
1 polymer ?
#
loop_
_entity_poly.entity_id
_entity_poly.type
_entity_poly.pdbx_seq_one_letter_code
_entity_poly.pdbx_strand_id
1 'polypeptide(L)'
;MARGTFDDFTSKWGFNDGEMTEERDFQARDKLCELLNAREDVQESGIRVIPFNRPGLHNACMLVVLANEDGLTDEELLNRWGSDRIDEVSLPESVAPEDLCELICEAYAIVDEE
;
A
#
# COMPACT_ATOMS: atom_id res chain seq x y z
N MET A 1 -16.12 10.10 -9.17
CA MET A 1 -16.01 9.37 -7.89
C MET A 1 -14.74 9.83 -7.21
N ALA A 2 -14.70 9.85 -5.87
CA ALA A 2 -13.49 10.27 -5.15
C ALA A 2 -12.42 9.17 -5.26
N ARG A 3 -11.16 9.58 -5.43
CA ARG A 3 -10.00 8.69 -5.35
C ARG A 3 -9.55 8.65 -3.88
N GLY A 4 -9.08 7.50 -3.41
CA GLY A 4 -8.42 7.40 -2.11
C GLY A 4 -7.12 8.21 -2.06
N THR A 5 -6.63 8.47 -0.85
CA THR A 5 -5.32 9.06 -0.56
C THR A 5 -4.36 8.00 0.00
N PHE A 6 -3.08 8.33 0.15
CA PHE A 6 -2.11 7.40 0.73
C PHE A 6 -2.46 7.08 2.20
N ASP A 7 -2.95 8.09 2.91
CA ASP A 7 -3.45 7.95 4.28
C ASP A 7 -4.68 7.03 4.32
N ASP A 8 -5.51 7.02 3.28
CA ASP A 8 -6.64 6.09 3.20
C ASP A 8 -6.19 4.64 3.13
N PHE A 9 -5.07 4.35 2.45
CA PHE A 9 -4.51 2.99 2.37
C PHE A 9 -3.64 2.58 3.57
N THR A 10 -3.27 3.50 4.46
CA THR A 10 -2.40 3.19 5.62
C THR A 10 -3.13 3.35 6.97
N SER A 11 -4.25 4.09 7.00
CA SER A 11 -5.05 4.30 8.19
C SER A 11 -6.13 3.25 8.39
N LYS A 12 -6.28 2.79 9.64
CA LYS A 12 -7.41 1.96 10.09
C LYS A 12 -8.77 2.65 9.94
N TRP A 13 -8.76 3.99 9.90
CA TRP A 13 -9.91 4.87 9.73
C TRP A 13 -9.89 5.60 8.37
N GLY A 14 -9.03 5.14 7.46
CA GLY A 14 -8.99 5.61 6.07
C GLY A 14 -10.29 5.28 5.35
N PHE A 15 -10.57 5.98 4.25
CA PHE A 15 -11.88 6.05 3.59
C PHE A 15 -12.96 6.47 4.60
N ASN A 16 -13.44 7.72 4.48
CA ASN A 16 -14.32 8.35 5.49
C ASN A 16 -15.45 7.43 5.98
N ASP A 17 -15.78 7.55 7.28
CA ASP A 17 -16.79 6.78 8.01
C ASP A 17 -18.16 6.80 7.28
N GLY A 18 -18.37 5.82 6.38
CA GLY A 18 -19.56 5.71 5.53
C GLY A 18 -19.32 5.41 4.04
N GLU A 19 -18.11 5.61 3.50
CA GLU A 19 -17.75 5.17 2.16
C GLU A 19 -17.30 3.71 2.21
N MET A 20 -18.07 2.82 1.58
CA MET A 20 -17.65 1.44 1.42
C MET A 20 -16.48 1.39 0.43
N THR A 21 -15.38 0.74 0.81
CA THR A 21 -14.33 0.36 -0.14
C THR A 21 -14.95 -0.45 -1.27
N GLU A 22 -14.76 0.01 -2.51
CA GLU A 22 -15.23 -0.65 -3.72
C GLU A 22 -14.15 -1.59 -4.26
N GLU A 23 -14.52 -2.53 -5.13
CA GLU A 23 -13.56 -3.47 -5.74
C GLU A 23 -12.39 -2.75 -6.43
N ARG A 24 -12.68 -1.61 -7.07
CA ARG A 24 -11.66 -0.76 -7.69
C ARG A 24 -10.61 -0.26 -6.70
N ASP A 25 -10.94 -0.09 -5.43
CA ASP A 25 -10.02 0.48 -4.44
C ASP A 25 -8.97 -0.59 -4.05
N PHE A 26 -9.39 -1.86 -4.01
CA PHE A 26 -8.47 -2.99 -3.85
C PHE A 26 -7.55 -3.14 -5.06
N GLN A 27 -8.10 -3.02 -6.27
CA GLN A 27 -7.31 -3.07 -7.51
C GLN A 27 -6.33 -1.90 -7.59
N ALA A 28 -6.78 -0.68 -7.27
CA ALA A 28 -5.94 0.52 -7.28
C ALA A 28 -4.83 0.42 -6.22
N ARG A 29 -5.11 -0.13 -5.04
CA ARG A 29 -4.08 -0.41 -4.05
C ARG A 29 -3.03 -1.40 -4.57
N ASP A 30 -3.47 -2.49 -5.18
CA ASP A 30 -2.54 -3.50 -5.69
C ASP A 30 -1.63 -2.87 -6.76
N LYS A 31 -2.18 -2.04 -7.65
CA LYS A 31 -1.41 -1.23 -8.61
C LYS A 31 -0.48 -0.23 -7.95
N LEU A 32 -0.92 0.46 -6.91
CA LEU A 32 -0.07 1.36 -6.14
C LEU A 32 1.13 0.63 -5.52
N CYS A 33 0.94 -0.58 -5.00
CA CYS A 33 2.02 -1.40 -4.46
C CYS A 33 3.01 -1.83 -5.57
N GLU A 34 2.51 -2.21 -6.75
CA GLU A 34 3.35 -2.51 -7.93
C GLU A 34 4.21 -1.30 -8.31
N LEU A 35 3.59 -0.12 -8.45
CA LEU A 35 4.27 1.12 -8.81
C LEU A 35 5.33 1.53 -7.78
N LEU A 36 4.99 1.48 -6.48
CA LEU A 36 5.93 1.81 -5.41
C LEU A 36 7.13 0.86 -5.40
N ASN A 37 6.91 -0.44 -5.48
CA ASN A 37 7.98 -1.44 -5.49
C ASN A 37 8.84 -1.40 -6.76
N ALA A 38 8.36 -0.79 -7.85
CA ALA A 38 9.11 -0.60 -9.08
C ALA A 38 10.05 0.62 -9.04
N ARG A 39 9.89 1.52 -8.08
CA ARG A 39 10.77 2.69 -7.94
C ARG A 39 12.15 2.28 -7.42
N GLU A 40 13.18 2.88 -8.01
CA GLU A 40 14.58 2.64 -7.63
C GLU A 40 14.86 3.05 -6.18
N ASP A 41 14.33 4.19 -5.74
CA ASP A 41 14.53 4.70 -4.37
C ASP A 41 13.92 3.81 -3.29
N VAL A 42 12.77 3.18 -3.58
CA VAL A 42 12.13 2.16 -2.73
C VAL A 42 12.98 0.88 -2.68
N GLN A 43 13.50 0.44 -3.83
CA GLN A 43 14.36 -0.76 -3.92
C GLN A 43 15.69 -0.56 -3.19
N GLU A 44 16.34 0.58 -3.37
CA GLU A 44 17.60 0.93 -2.71
C GLU A 44 17.45 1.08 -1.19
N SER A 45 16.25 1.46 -0.74
CA SER A 45 15.92 1.57 0.68
C SER A 45 15.72 0.21 1.37
N GLY A 46 15.73 -0.89 0.60
CA GLY A 46 15.57 -2.23 1.15
C GLY A 46 14.21 -2.44 1.82
N ILE A 47 13.15 -1.85 1.25
CA ILE A 47 11.78 -1.99 1.74
C ILE A 47 10.88 -2.66 0.70
N ARG A 48 9.74 -3.16 1.18
CA ARG A 48 8.70 -3.80 0.35
C ARG A 48 7.34 -3.27 0.77
N VAL A 49 6.58 -2.76 -0.20
CA VAL A 49 5.19 -2.31 0.00
C VAL A 49 4.26 -3.45 -0.40
N ILE A 50 3.41 -3.91 0.53
CA ILE A 50 2.60 -5.11 0.32
C ILE A 50 1.12 -4.78 0.54
N PRO A 51 0.22 -5.19 -0.37
CA PRO A 51 -1.22 -5.09 -0.14
C PRO A 51 -1.62 -5.99 1.04
N PHE A 52 -2.37 -5.43 2.00
CA PHE A 52 -2.81 -6.13 3.19
C PHE A 52 -4.30 -5.94 3.45
N ASN A 53 -5.05 -7.03 3.37
CA ASN A 53 -6.48 -7.02 3.71
C ASN A 53 -6.66 -7.23 5.21
N ARG A 54 -7.04 -6.20 5.95
CA ARG A 54 -7.24 -6.32 7.41
C ARG A 54 -8.70 -6.69 7.73
N PRO A 55 -8.99 -7.92 8.16
CA PRO A 55 -10.36 -8.31 8.51
C PRO A 55 -10.81 -7.60 9.80
N GLY A 56 -12.10 -7.22 9.84
CA GLY A 56 -12.75 -6.69 11.06
C GLY A 56 -12.51 -5.21 11.34
N LEU A 57 -12.05 -4.42 10.35
CA LEU A 57 -11.99 -2.96 10.41
C LEU A 57 -12.99 -2.31 9.46
N HIS A 58 -13.22 -1.00 9.64
CA HIS A 58 -14.01 -0.17 8.72
C HIS A 58 -13.36 -0.11 7.32
N ASN A 59 -12.03 0.01 7.27
CA ASN A 59 -11.26 -0.12 6.05
C ASN A 59 -10.53 -1.47 6.00
N ALA A 60 -10.93 -2.33 5.06
CA ALA A 60 -10.25 -3.60 4.79
C ALA A 60 -9.17 -3.46 3.70
N CYS A 61 -9.12 -2.36 2.95
CA CYS A 61 -8.18 -2.11 1.86
C CYS A 61 -6.96 -1.32 2.37
N MET A 62 -6.02 -2.02 3.00
CA MET A 62 -4.78 -1.41 3.50
C MET A 62 -3.54 -1.88 2.73
N LEU A 63 -2.46 -1.14 2.81
CA LEU A 63 -1.10 -1.56 2.47
C LEU A 63 -0.20 -1.48 3.71
N VAL A 64 0.89 -2.23 3.71
CA VAL A 64 1.93 -2.17 4.75
C VAL A 64 3.30 -2.01 4.11
N VAL A 65 4.20 -1.31 4.79
CA VAL A 65 5.58 -1.13 4.33
C VAL A 65 6.50 -1.87 5.30
N LEU A 66 7.21 -2.86 4.79
CA LEU A 66 8.05 -3.76 5.59
C LEU A 66 9.50 -3.69 5.13
N ALA A 67 10.44 -4.01 6.02
CA ALA A 67 11.81 -4.26 5.61
C ALA A 67 11.85 -5.44 4.63
N ASN A 68 12.47 -5.24 3.47
CA ASN A 68 12.66 -6.27 2.48
C ASN A 68 13.83 -7.17 2.90
N GLU A 69 13.53 -8.39 3.32
CA GLU A 69 14.56 -9.39 3.57
C GLU A 69 14.78 -10.23 2.30
N ASP A 70 16.03 -10.28 1.83
CA ASP A 70 16.40 -11.01 0.62
C ASP A 70 15.91 -12.46 0.62
N GLY A 71 15.20 -12.82 -0.46
CA GLY A 71 14.71 -14.18 -0.69
C GLY A 71 13.40 -14.53 0.01
N LEU A 72 12.74 -13.58 0.69
CA LEU A 72 11.39 -13.77 1.19
C LEU A 72 10.33 -13.33 0.19
N THR A 73 9.24 -14.08 0.13
CA THR A 73 8.02 -13.71 -0.58
C THR A 73 7.17 -12.72 0.23
N ASP A 74 6.24 -12.04 -0.43
CA ASP A 74 5.30 -11.12 0.23
C ASP A 74 4.49 -11.83 1.33
N GLU A 75 4.11 -13.10 1.12
CA GLU A 75 3.43 -13.93 2.13
C GLU A 75 4.31 -14.21 3.35
N GLU A 76 5.61 -14.51 3.15
CA GLU A 76 6.55 -14.75 4.24
C GLU A 76 6.83 -13.48 5.05
N LEU A 77 6.93 -12.33 4.39
CA LEU A 77 7.08 -11.03 5.06
C LEU A 77 5.84 -10.72 5.92
N LEU A 78 4.63 -10.86 5.37
CA LEU A 78 3.40 -10.67 6.14
C LEU A 78 3.29 -11.63 7.33
N ASN A 79 3.67 -12.90 7.17
CA ASN A 79 3.68 -13.87 8.26
C ASN A 79 4.67 -13.51 9.36
N ARG A 80 5.86 -12.99 9.02
CA ARG A 80 6.85 -12.51 9.99
C ARG A 80 6.37 -11.27 10.71
N TRP A 81 5.77 -10.32 9.99
CA TRP A 81 5.19 -9.12 10.57
C TRP A 81 4.05 -9.47 11.55
N GLY A 82 3.13 -10.36 11.14
CA GLY A 82 2.06 -10.86 12.01
C GLY A 82 2.53 -11.69 13.21
N SER A 83 3.81 -12.10 13.24
CA SER A 83 4.45 -12.80 14.35
C SER A 83 5.40 -11.91 15.16
N ASP A 84 5.35 -10.59 14.98
CA ASP A 84 6.23 -9.59 15.62
C ASP A 84 7.74 -9.85 15.39
N ARG A 85 8.10 -10.44 14.24
CA ARG A 85 9.50 -10.73 13.87
C ARG A 85 10.15 -9.65 13.02
N ILE A 86 9.34 -8.83 12.37
CA ILE A 86 9.75 -7.66 11.61
C ILE A 86 8.77 -6.52 11.91
N ASP A 87 9.28 -5.30 11.98
CA ASP A 87 8.48 -4.11 12.23
C ASP A 87 8.03 -3.46 10.90
N GLU A 88 6.93 -2.70 10.98
CA GLU A 88 6.54 -1.79 9.92
C GLU A 88 7.56 -0.63 9.85
N VAL A 89 7.93 -0.26 8.63
CA VAL A 89 8.88 0.84 8.37
C VAL A 89 8.19 1.94 7.58
N SER A 90 8.79 3.13 7.54
CA SER A 90 8.27 4.23 6.71
C SER A 90 8.82 4.15 5.30
N LEU A 91 8.08 4.72 4.34
CA LEU A 91 8.63 5.02 3.02
C LEU A 91 9.86 5.94 3.15
N PRO A 92 10.84 5.84 2.23
CA PRO A 92 11.99 6.72 2.24
C PRO A 92 11.58 8.17 2.02
N GLU A 93 12.31 9.11 2.62
CA GLU A 93 12.05 10.55 2.48
C GLU A 93 12.17 11.06 1.03
N SER A 94 12.78 10.26 0.13
CA SER A 94 12.85 10.53 -1.30
C SER A 94 11.49 10.41 -1.99
N VAL A 95 10.56 9.62 -1.43
CA VAL A 95 9.19 9.50 -1.93
C VAL A 95 8.38 10.66 -1.34
N ALA A 96 8.33 11.76 -2.08
CA ALA A 96 7.60 12.95 -1.67
C ALA A 96 6.08 12.69 -1.58
N PRO A 97 5.34 13.38 -0.71
CA PRO A 97 3.87 13.27 -0.67
C PRO A 97 3.20 13.61 -1.99
N GLU A 98 3.80 14.50 -2.79
CA GLU A 98 3.33 14.89 -4.12
C GLU A 98 3.43 13.72 -5.10
N ASP A 99 4.56 12.99 -5.09
CA ASP A 99 4.74 11.76 -5.87
C ASP A 99 3.69 10.70 -5.49
N LEU A 100 3.40 10.55 -4.19
CA LEU A 100 2.38 9.59 -3.73
C LEU A 100 1.00 9.93 -4.29
N CYS A 101 0.63 11.21 -4.33
CA CYS A 101 -0.62 11.65 -4.95
C CYS A 101 -0.67 11.31 -6.45
N GLU A 102 0.44 11.50 -7.18
CA GLU A 102 0.53 11.15 -8.60
C GLU A 102 0.42 9.65 -8.82
N LEU A 103 1.15 8.83 -8.06
CA LEU A 103 1.11 7.37 -8.14
C LEU A 103 -0.28 6.81 -7.84
N ILE A 104 -1.00 7.39 -6.88
CA ILE A 104 -2.37 7.00 -6.60
C ILE A 104 -3.29 7.36 -7.77
N CYS A 105 -3.14 8.55 -8.35
CA CYS A 105 -3.90 8.93 -9.52
C CYS A 105 -3.64 8.01 -10.71
N GLU A 106 -2.39 7.61 -10.91
CA GLU A 106 -1.98 6.65 -11.93
C GLU A 106 -2.58 5.26 -11.66
N ALA A 107 -2.49 4.76 -10.43
CA ALA A 107 -3.07 3.48 -10.05
C ALA A 107 -4.58 3.41 -10.31
N TYR A 108 -5.34 4.46 -9.95
CA TYR A 108 -6.76 4.55 -10.28
C TYR A 108 -7.02 4.68 -11.79
N ALA A 109 -6.19 5.41 -12.53
CA ALA A 109 -6.34 5.54 -13.97
C ALA A 109 -6.15 4.19 -14.69
N ILE A 110 -5.15 3.40 -14.29
CA ILE A 110 -4.92 2.05 -14.81
C ILE A 110 -6.16 1.18 -14.61
N VAL A 111 -6.73 1.21 -13.40
CA VAL A 111 -7.94 0.43 -13.07
C VAL A 111 -9.16 0.90 -13.85
N ASP A 112 -9.32 2.21 -14.07
CA ASP A 112 -10.45 2.77 -14.82
C ASP A 112 -10.38 2.44 -16.34
N GLU A 113 -9.20 2.04 -16.85
CA GLU A 113 -8.98 1.65 -18.25
C GLU A 113 -9.16 0.14 -18.51
N GLU A 114 -9.22 -0.70 -17.47
CA GLU A 114 -9.41 -2.16 -17.54
C GLU A 114 -10.90 -2.59 -17.56
#